data_AF-G3UKF2-F1
#
_entry.id   AF-G3UKF2-F1
#
_cell.length_a   1.000
_cell.length_b   1.000
_cell.length_c   1.000
_cell.angle_alpha   90.00
_cell.angle_beta   90.00
_cell.angle_gamma   90.00
#
_symmetry.space_group_name_H-M   'P 1'
#
loop_
_entity.id
_entity.type
_entity.pdbx_description
1 polymer ?
#
loop_
_entity_poly.entity_id
_entity_poly.type
_entity_poly.pdbx_seq_one_letter_code
_entity_poly.pdbx_strand_id
1 'polypeptide(L)'
;MSQERRGIRVPLRRLKPLDCQQKPKLMSRAKKLYGQSVDWCCSLVAHYREAVGRRSFVGSLLEYFTADISYPIRKAIQEGEVDSNFPRVNYNDLEESEEEPHLGGKGHYKKLLPDRRKAARDRGNQKLLDFIVKRKGAERHLLDIVDGRKHSTWLDSFLSSTRHMGCTETYLEDEDQLDVLVRYLQEIYKQIDQRMLTRIKKDKVNFVLEVLVPEAIICSMSALEGLDYKDAEAKYLDGPPVHYREKELFDK
;
A
#
# COMPACT_ATOMS: atom_id res chain seq x y z
N MET A 1 -8.30 -12.38 14.50
CA MET A 1 -8.35 -11.47 13.33
C MET A 1 -7.96 -12.28 12.10
N SER A 2 -8.88 -12.54 11.18
CA SER A 2 -8.61 -13.29 9.94
C SER A 2 -7.92 -12.38 8.91
N GLN A 3 -6.82 -12.83 8.31
CA GLN A 3 -5.97 -12.10 7.35
C GLN A 3 -6.69 -11.63 6.07
N GLU A 4 -7.88 -12.16 5.76
CA GLU A 4 -8.56 -11.92 4.48
C GLU A 4 -9.53 -10.72 4.48
N ARG A 5 -9.64 -9.98 5.58
CA ARG A 5 -10.59 -8.86 5.66
C ARG A 5 -9.88 -7.55 5.36
N ARG A 6 -10.16 -6.98 4.17
CA ARG A 6 -9.85 -5.59 3.84
C ARG A 6 -10.33 -4.67 4.96
N GLY A 7 -9.56 -3.63 5.28
CA GLY A 7 -9.97 -2.61 6.24
C GLY A 7 -11.26 -1.92 5.80
N ILE A 8 -12.05 -1.43 6.77
CA ILE A 8 -13.24 -0.63 6.47
C ILE A 8 -12.86 0.82 6.15
N ARG A 9 -13.56 1.42 5.19
CA ARG A 9 -13.42 2.86 4.90
C ARG A 9 -14.21 3.66 5.93
N VAL A 10 -13.54 4.54 6.66
CA VAL A 10 -14.16 5.43 7.65
C VAL A 10 -13.70 6.87 7.44
N PRO A 11 -14.56 7.88 7.61
CA PRO A 11 -14.13 9.28 7.57
C PRO A 11 -13.11 9.58 8.67
N LEU A 12 -11.98 10.17 8.31
CA LEU A 12 -10.88 10.45 9.25
C LEU A 12 -11.33 11.26 10.48
N ARG A 13 -12.27 12.20 10.30
CA ARG A 13 -12.87 13.00 11.39
C ARG A 13 -13.55 12.18 12.50
N ARG A 14 -13.89 10.91 12.23
CA ARG A 14 -14.47 9.98 13.21
C ARG A 14 -13.41 9.18 13.98
N LEU A 15 -12.15 9.21 13.53
CA LEU A 15 -11.04 8.54 14.19
C LEU A 15 -10.40 9.45 15.24
N LYS A 16 -9.92 8.83 16.32
CA LYS A 16 -9.12 9.49 17.35
C LYS A 16 -7.82 8.71 17.54
N PRO A 17 -6.68 9.40 17.70
CA PRO A 17 -5.46 8.73 18.11
C PRO A 17 -5.69 7.92 19.39
N LEU A 18 -5.10 6.72 19.47
CA LEU A 18 -5.29 5.83 20.61
C LEU A 18 -4.86 6.50 21.93
N ASP A 19 -3.81 7.33 21.89
CA ASP A 19 -3.28 8.07 23.05
C ASP A 19 -3.80 9.51 23.15
N CYS A 20 -5.02 9.77 22.67
CA CYS A 20 -5.66 11.08 22.85
C CYS A 20 -6.02 11.36 24.33
N GLN A 21 -6.20 12.64 24.68
CA GLN A 21 -6.60 13.07 26.03
C GLN A 21 -7.91 12.42 26.52
N GLN A 22 -8.80 12.04 25.61
CA GLN A 22 -10.09 11.43 25.93
C GLN A 22 -10.00 9.91 26.16
N LYS A 23 -8.84 9.29 25.97
CA LYS A 23 -8.62 7.84 26.11
C LYS A 23 -9.19 7.27 27.41
N PRO A 24 -8.96 7.84 28.61
CA PRO A 24 -9.47 7.24 29.85
C PRO A 24 -11.01 7.14 29.87
N LYS A 25 -11.70 8.18 29.37
CA LYS A 25 -13.16 8.22 29.27
C LYS A 25 -13.68 7.21 28.26
N LEU A 26 -13.03 7.11 27.09
CA LEU A 26 -13.40 6.15 26.05
C LEU A 26 -13.19 4.70 26.50
N MET A 27 -12.06 4.43 27.17
CA MET A 27 -11.75 3.11 27.74
C MET A 27 -12.76 2.73 28.83
N SER A 28 -13.09 3.63 29.75
CA SER A 28 -14.10 3.38 30.78
C SER A 28 -15.46 3.04 30.16
N ARG A 29 -15.88 3.76 29.10
CA ARG A 29 -17.13 3.47 28.38
C ARG A 29 -17.08 2.11 27.69
N ALA A 30 -15.97 1.76 27.04
CA ALA A 30 -15.83 0.50 26.33
C ALA A 30 -15.79 -0.70 27.29
N LYS A 31 -15.06 -0.58 28.41
CA LYS A 31 -14.95 -1.63 29.43
C LYS A 31 -16.28 -1.98 30.11
N LYS A 32 -17.23 -1.04 30.19
CA LYS A 32 -18.57 -1.31 30.72
C LYS A 32 -19.34 -2.33 29.87
N LEU A 33 -19.07 -2.39 28.57
CA LEU A 33 -19.78 -3.26 27.63
C LEU A 33 -18.95 -4.46 27.20
N TYR A 34 -17.62 -4.30 27.12
CA TYR A 34 -16.72 -5.27 26.49
C TYR A 34 -15.44 -5.50 27.32
N GLY A 35 -15.57 -5.50 28.65
CA GLY A 35 -14.47 -5.50 29.63
C GLY A 35 -13.24 -6.32 29.23
N GLN A 36 -13.37 -7.64 29.21
CA GLN A 36 -12.26 -8.56 28.91
C GLN A 36 -11.68 -8.34 27.50
N SER A 37 -12.54 -8.09 26.51
CA SER A 37 -12.07 -7.86 25.14
C SER A 37 -11.27 -6.57 24.98
N VAL A 38 -11.68 -5.50 25.66
CA VAL A 38 -10.93 -4.24 25.71
C VAL A 38 -9.59 -4.45 26.39
N ASP A 39 -9.57 -5.22 27.49
CA ASP A 39 -8.33 -5.57 28.18
C ASP A 39 -7.37 -6.37 27.29
N TRP A 40 -7.87 -7.32 26.49
CA TRP A 40 -7.03 -8.04 25.51
C TRP A 40 -6.47 -7.12 24.42
N CYS A 41 -7.29 -6.24 23.85
CA CYS A 41 -6.81 -5.25 22.88
C CYS A 41 -5.70 -4.38 23.48
N CYS A 42 -5.88 -3.92 24.73
CA CYS A 42 -4.87 -3.15 25.44
C CYS A 42 -3.58 -3.93 25.69
N SER A 43 -3.68 -5.18 26.15
CA SER A 43 -2.53 -6.07 26.40
C SER A 43 -1.73 -6.35 25.13
N LEU A 44 -2.41 -6.62 24.01
CA LEU A 44 -1.77 -6.82 22.71
C LEU A 44 -0.98 -5.58 22.27
N VAL A 45 -1.59 -4.39 22.36
CA VAL A 45 -0.93 -3.13 21.99
C VAL A 45 0.23 -2.83 22.93
N ALA A 46 0.09 -3.07 24.23
CA ALA A 46 1.14 -2.84 25.21
C ALA A 46 2.37 -3.72 24.94
N HIS A 47 2.17 -5.01 24.70
CA HIS A 47 3.28 -5.92 24.43
C HIS A 47 3.92 -5.66 23.07
N TYR A 48 3.15 -5.28 22.05
CA TYR A 48 3.72 -4.80 20.79
C TYR A 48 4.64 -3.61 21.02
N ARG A 49 4.19 -2.60 21.78
CA ARG A 49 5.01 -1.40 22.10
C ARG A 49 6.27 -1.76 22.90
N GLU A 50 6.16 -2.71 23.82
CA GLU A 50 7.30 -3.21 24.59
C GLU A 50 8.31 -3.94 23.70
N ALA A 51 7.84 -4.81 22.81
CA ALA A 51 8.69 -5.54 21.86
C ALA A 51 9.44 -4.58 20.91
N VAL A 52 8.75 -3.56 20.42
CA VAL A 52 9.38 -2.49 19.62
C VAL A 52 10.39 -1.70 20.45
N GLY A 53 10.02 -1.29 21.67
CA GLY A 53 10.89 -0.51 22.56
C GLY A 53 12.18 -1.25 22.97
N ARG A 54 12.09 -2.57 23.18
CA ARG A 54 13.22 -3.45 23.47
C ARG A 54 13.99 -3.88 22.21
N ARG A 55 13.58 -3.45 21.02
CA ARG A 55 14.11 -3.87 19.71
C ARG A 55 14.07 -5.39 19.49
N SER A 56 13.18 -6.09 20.20
CA SER A 56 12.95 -7.53 19.99
C SER A 56 11.99 -7.80 18.83
N PHE A 57 11.38 -6.76 18.27
CA PHE A 57 10.56 -6.82 17.07
C PHE A 57 10.70 -5.55 16.22
N VAL A 58 10.66 -5.71 14.90
CA VAL A 58 10.61 -4.64 13.92
C VAL A 58 9.50 -4.98 12.93
N GLY A 59 8.53 -4.07 12.75
CA GLY A 59 7.39 -4.29 11.88
C GLY A 59 6.12 -3.60 12.40
N SER A 60 5.02 -3.74 11.67
CA SER A 60 3.71 -3.21 12.03
C SER A 60 3.03 -4.03 13.14
N LEU A 61 1.98 -3.48 13.75
CA LEU A 61 1.15 -4.22 14.71
C LEU A 61 0.51 -5.47 14.10
N LEU A 62 0.17 -5.43 12.80
CA LEU A 62 -0.45 -6.56 12.11
C LEU A 62 0.57 -7.68 11.86
N GLU A 63 1.78 -7.33 11.44
CA GLU A 63 2.90 -8.27 11.32
C GLU A 63 3.26 -8.87 12.68
N TYR A 64 3.29 -8.04 13.73
CA TYR A 64 3.49 -8.48 15.10
C TYR A 64 2.43 -9.50 15.51
N PHE A 65 1.16 -9.25 15.20
CA PHE A 65 0.06 -10.15 15.54
C PHE A 65 0.18 -11.50 14.84
N THR A 66 0.80 -11.58 13.67
CA THR A 66 1.05 -12.85 12.97
C THR A 66 2.37 -13.52 13.36
N ALA A 67 3.31 -12.79 13.99
CA ALA A 67 4.62 -13.30 14.36
C ALA A 67 4.58 -14.24 15.57
N ASP A 68 5.52 -15.19 15.66
CA ASP A 68 5.61 -16.16 16.75
C ASP A 68 5.77 -15.51 18.13
N ILE A 69 6.42 -14.35 18.19
CA ILE A 69 6.62 -13.60 19.43
C ILE A 69 5.32 -13.10 20.09
N SER A 70 4.21 -13.05 19.36
CA SER A 70 2.90 -12.72 19.92
C SER A 70 2.07 -13.95 20.29
N TYR A 71 2.58 -15.17 20.04
CA TYR A 71 1.92 -16.42 20.37
C TYR A 71 1.48 -16.54 21.83
N PRO A 72 2.28 -16.18 22.86
CA PRO A 72 1.85 -16.27 24.25
C PRO A 72 0.60 -15.42 24.53
N ILE A 73 0.54 -14.23 23.94
CA ILE A 73 -0.63 -13.34 24.06
C ILE A 73 -1.82 -13.88 23.29
N ARG A 74 -1.62 -14.33 22.04
CA ARG A 74 -2.71 -14.92 21.25
C ARG A 74 -3.30 -16.15 21.94
N LYS A 75 -2.45 -17.00 22.52
CA LYS A 75 -2.84 -18.18 23.28
C LYS A 75 -3.64 -17.81 24.52
N ALA A 76 -3.17 -16.83 25.31
CA ALA A 76 -3.92 -16.33 26.47
C ALA A 76 -5.29 -15.73 26.10
N ILE A 77 -5.42 -15.12 24.92
CA ILE A 77 -6.70 -14.62 24.39
C ILE A 77 -7.61 -15.77 23.95
N GLN A 78 -7.06 -16.84 23.37
CA GLN A 78 -7.81 -18.00 22.89
C GLN A 78 -8.26 -18.93 24.04
N GLU A 79 -7.48 -19.00 25.12
CA GLU A 79 -7.79 -19.78 26.32
C GLU A 79 -8.68 -19.03 27.31
N GLY A 80 -8.80 -17.70 27.18
CA GLY A 80 -9.81 -16.92 27.91
C GLY A 80 -11.21 -17.13 27.35
N GLU A 81 -12.25 -17.04 28.19
CA GLU A 81 -13.64 -17.00 27.72
C GLU A 81 -13.85 -15.71 26.91
N VAL A 82 -13.60 -15.76 25.60
CA VAL A 82 -13.94 -14.67 24.68
C VAL A 82 -15.44 -14.50 24.70
N ASP A 83 -15.89 -13.56 25.53
CA ASP A 83 -17.27 -13.09 25.50
C ASP A 83 -17.59 -12.72 24.05
N SER A 84 -18.48 -13.50 23.44
CA SER A 84 -18.82 -13.43 22.02
C SER A 84 -19.51 -12.11 21.65
N ASN A 85 -19.75 -11.27 22.65
CA ASN A 85 -20.37 -9.96 22.58
C ASN A 85 -19.47 -8.86 22.00
N PHE A 86 -18.23 -9.14 21.57
CA PHE A 86 -17.46 -8.12 20.86
C PHE A 86 -18.25 -7.65 19.62
N PRO A 87 -18.42 -6.33 19.42
CA PRO A 87 -19.30 -5.82 18.38
C PRO A 87 -18.81 -6.33 17.04
N ARG A 88 -19.61 -7.24 16.45
CA ARG A 88 -19.39 -7.66 15.07
C ARG A 88 -19.74 -6.47 14.20
N VAL A 89 -18.75 -5.98 13.45
CA VAL A 89 -18.99 -4.97 12.44
C VAL A 89 -19.99 -5.56 11.44
N ASN A 90 -21.23 -5.07 11.48
CA ASN A 90 -22.20 -5.35 10.43
C ASN A 90 -21.84 -4.45 9.26
N TYR A 91 -21.19 -5.03 8.25
CA TYR A 91 -20.76 -4.30 7.07
C TYR A 91 -21.95 -3.79 6.24
N ASN A 92 -23.16 -4.33 6.46
CA ASN A 92 -24.39 -3.88 5.80
C ASN A 92 -24.98 -2.62 6.46
N ASP A 93 -24.74 -2.39 7.77
CA ASP A 93 -25.16 -1.16 8.47
C ASP A 93 -24.26 0.04 8.11
N LEU A 94 -23.26 -0.17 7.25
CA LEU A 94 -22.39 0.88 6.71
C LEU A 94 -22.89 1.40 5.36
N GLU A 95 -23.99 0.87 4.81
CA GLU A 95 -24.70 1.51 3.71
C GLU A 95 -25.39 2.79 4.23
N GLU A 96 -24.98 3.93 3.66
CA GLU A 96 -25.70 5.21 3.66
C GLU A 96 -26.51 5.56 4.92
N SER A 97 -25.88 5.58 6.10
CA SER A 97 -26.48 6.33 7.23
C SER A 97 -26.29 7.82 6.98
N GLU A 98 -27.33 8.39 6.39
CA GLU A 98 -27.66 9.81 6.35
C GLU A 98 -27.42 10.52 7.71
N GLU A 99 -26.96 11.75 7.56
CA GLU A 99 -27.05 12.93 8.41
C GLU A 99 -27.63 12.76 9.84
N GLU A 100 -26.80 13.00 10.87
CA GLU A 100 -27.31 13.45 12.17
C GLU A 100 -27.61 14.97 12.11
N PRO A 101 -28.70 15.44 12.75
CA PRO A 101 -29.13 16.83 12.69
C PRO A 101 -28.13 17.72 13.44
N HIS A 102 -27.46 18.59 12.69
CA HIS A 102 -26.61 19.62 13.26
C HIS A 102 -27.45 20.63 14.06
N LEU A 103 -27.25 20.68 15.37
CA LEU A 103 -27.59 21.86 16.16
C LEU A 103 -26.62 22.99 15.75
N GLY A 104 -27.07 23.79 14.78
CA GLY A 104 -26.48 25.10 14.47
C GLY A 104 -25.78 25.19 13.13
N GLY A 105 -26.42 25.94 12.21
CA GLY A 105 -25.76 26.59 11.07
C GLY A 105 -25.93 25.86 9.74
N LYS A 106 -26.78 26.44 8.87
CA LYS A 106 -26.84 26.15 7.43
C LYS A 106 -25.46 26.38 6.79
N GLY A 107 -24.62 25.35 6.74
CA GLY A 107 -23.50 25.27 5.80
C GLY A 107 -23.95 24.47 4.59
N HIS A 108 -23.81 25.01 3.38
CA HIS A 108 -24.07 24.25 2.16
C HIS A 108 -23.10 23.05 2.08
N TYR A 109 -23.58 21.86 2.45
CA TYR A 109 -22.84 20.62 2.34
C TYR A 109 -22.63 20.31 0.85
N LYS A 110 -21.47 20.70 0.31
CA LYS A 110 -21.03 20.27 -1.01
C LYS A 110 -20.80 18.76 -0.90
N LYS A 111 -21.69 17.97 -1.50
CA LYS A 111 -21.50 16.52 -1.74
C LYS A 111 -20.04 16.29 -2.14
N LEU A 112 -19.31 15.45 -1.40
CA LEU A 112 -17.96 15.05 -1.78
C LEU A 112 -18.12 14.31 -3.11
N LEU A 113 -17.83 15.01 -4.21
CA LEU A 113 -17.83 14.44 -5.54
C LEU A 113 -16.85 13.25 -5.55
N PRO A 114 -17.11 12.20 -6.36
CA PRO A 114 -16.12 11.15 -6.61
C PRO A 114 -14.77 11.80 -6.90
N ASP A 115 -13.69 11.16 -6.45
CA ASP A 115 -12.34 11.69 -6.67
C ASP A 115 -12.02 11.73 -8.16
N ARG A 116 -12.42 12.85 -8.80
CA ARG A 116 -12.27 13.08 -10.23
C ARG A 116 -10.79 13.09 -10.62
N ARG A 117 -9.88 13.29 -9.67
CA ARG A 117 -8.43 13.33 -9.90
C ARG A 117 -7.85 11.93 -9.90
N LYS A 118 -8.21 11.07 -8.95
CA LYS A 118 -7.84 9.64 -9.05
C LYS A 118 -8.33 9.06 -10.38
N ALA A 119 -9.61 9.26 -10.70
CA ALA A 119 -10.16 8.81 -11.99
C ALA A 119 -9.46 9.41 -13.22
N ALA A 120 -8.93 10.64 -13.15
CA ALA A 120 -8.14 11.23 -14.23
C ALA A 120 -6.73 10.63 -14.32
N ARG A 121 -6.09 10.34 -13.18
CA ARG A 121 -4.79 9.66 -13.10
C ARG A 121 -4.91 8.24 -13.63
N ASP A 122 -5.91 7.48 -13.20
CA ASP A 122 -6.17 6.11 -13.68
C ASP A 122 -6.39 6.08 -15.20
N ARG A 123 -7.08 7.08 -15.77
CA ARG A 123 -7.22 7.23 -17.23
C ARG A 123 -5.91 7.56 -17.93
N GLY A 124 -5.05 8.38 -17.31
CA GLY A 124 -3.70 8.67 -17.82
C GLY A 124 -2.82 7.43 -17.80
N ASN A 125 -2.83 6.71 -16.69
CA ASN A 125 -2.14 5.45 -16.47
C ASN A 125 -2.61 4.36 -17.44
N GLN A 126 -3.90 4.35 -17.79
CA GLN A 126 -4.41 3.43 -18.81
C GLN A 126 -3.72 3.65 -20.17
N LYS A 127 -3.38 4.89 -20.54
CA LYS A 127 -2.63 5.15 -21.79
C LYS A 127 -1.20 4.62 -21.71
N LEU A 128 -0.56 4.76 -20.55
CA LEU A 128 0.76 4.20 -20.29
C LEU A 128 0.72 2.66 -20.40
N LEU A 129 -0.25 2.03 -19.72
CA LEU A 129 -0.45 0.60 -19.74
C LEU A 129 -0.75 0.07 -21.14
N ASP A 130 -1.60 0.75 -21.90
CA ASP A 130 -1.91 0.41 -23.29
C ASP A 130 -0.67 0.48 -24.18
N PHE A 131 0.21 1.47 -23.96
CA PHE A 131 1.48 1.56 -24.68
C PHE A 131 2.41 0.39 -24.34
N ILE A 132 2.55 0.06 -23.04
CA ILE A 132 3.42 -1.04 -22.60
C ILE A 132 2.91 -2.39 -23.11
N VAL A 133 1.64 -2.70 -22.87
CA VAL A 133 1.09 -4.06 -23.03
C VAL A 133 0.51 -4.28 -24.42
N LYS A 134 -0.35 -3.37 -24.90
CA LYS A 134 -1.04 -3.56 -26.20
C LYS A 134 -0.14 -3.22 -27.37
N ARG A 135 0.59 -2.11 -27.27
CA ARG A 135 1.51 -1.66 -28.33
C ARG A 135 2.90 -2.27 -28.21
N LYS A 136 3.22 -2.93 -27.08
CA LYS A 136 4.54 -3.50 -26.80
C LYS A 136 5.65 -2.45 -26.92
N GLY A 137 5.34 -1.20 -26.62
CA GLY A 137 6.22 -0.06 -26.92
C GLY A 137 7.52 -0.06 -26.11
N ALA A 138 7.52 -0.69 -24.94
CA ALA A 138 8.72 -0.88 -24.11
C ALA A 138 9.37 -2.27 -24.29
N GLU A 139 8.80 -3.18 -25.08
CA GLU A 139 9.24 -4.59 -25.13
C GLU A 139 10.70 -4.72 -25.57
N ARG A 140 11.08 -4.03 -26.65
CA ARG A 140 12.47 -4.05 -27.13
C ARG A 140 13.46 -3.51 -26.10
N HIS A 141 13.11 -2.42 -25.42
CA HIS A 141 13.94 -1.82 -24.37
C HIS A 141 14.16 -2.80 -23.22
N LEU A 142 13.09 -3.46 -22.76
CA LEU A 142 13.15 -4.46 -21.69
C LEU A 142 13.98 -5.69 -22.10
N LEU A 143 13.79 -6.19 -23.32
CA LEU A 143 14.58 -7.31 -23.85
C LEU A 143 16.06 -6.95 -23.99
N ASP A 144 16.38 -5.73 -24.45
CA ASP A 144 17.77 -5.28 -24.54
C ASP A 144 18.44 -5.19 -23.15
N ILE A 145 17.70 -4.83 -22.10
CA ILE A 145 18.20 -4.86 -20.71
C ILE A 145 18.42 -6.31 -20.24
N VAL A 146 17.42 -7.17 -20.44
CA VAL A 146 17.47 -8.59 -20.05
C VAL A 146 18.64 -9.32 -20.72
N ASP A 147 18.86 -9.04 -22.00
CA ASP A 147 19.95 -9.65 -22.78
C ASP A 147 21.33 -8.99 -22.49
N GLY A 148 21.37 -7.97 -21.64
CA GLY A 148 22.59 -7.23 -21.31
C GLY A 148 23.13 -6.35 -22.44
N ARG A 149 22.32 -6.08 -23.48
CA ARG A 149 22.66 -5.15 -24.57
C ARG A 149 22.49 -3.68 -24.17
N LYS A 150 21.62 -3.40 -23.22
CA LYS A 150 21.35 -2.06 -22.70
C LYS A 150 21.63 -1.99 -21.21
N HIS A 151 22.27 -0.91 -20.79
CA HIS A 151 22.53 -0.61 -19.38
C HIS A 151 21.25 -0.15 -18.68
N SER A 152 21.07 -0.59 -17.43
CA SER A 152 19.94 -0.22 -16.56
C SER A 152 20.46 0.08 -15.15
N THR A 153 20.21 1.29 -14.68
CA THR A 153 20.49 1.74 -13.30
C THR A 153 19.70 0.92 -12.27
N TRP A 154 18.47 0.57 -12.63
CA TRP A 154 17.57 -0.28 -11.83
C TRP A 154 18.13 -1.70 -11.67
N LEU A 155 18.63 -2.29 -12.77
CA LEU A 155 19.28 -3.60 -12.74
C LEU A 155 20.58 -3.58 -11.91
N ASP A 156 21.41 -2.56 -12.05
CA ASP A 156 22.66 -2.45 -11.31
C ASP A 156 22.41 -2.28 -9.81
N SER A 157 21.42 -1.47 -9.43
CA SER A 157 20.99 -1.34 -8.04
C SER A 157 20.46 -2.65 -7.48
N PHE A 158 19.63 -3.36 -8.24
CA PHE A 158 19.12 -4.68 -7.87
C PHE A 158 20.24 -5.69 -7.60
N LEU A 159 21.28 -5.69 -8.44
CA LEU A 159 22.41 -6.62 -8.32
C LEU A 159 23.40 -6.23 -7.19
N SER A 160 23.57 -4.93 -6.92
CA SER A 160 24.57 -4.44 -5.95
C SER A 160 24.19 -4.64 -4.47
N SER A 161 23.04 -5.26 -4.16
CA SER A 161 22.50 -5.41 -2.79
C SER A 161 22.28 -4.08 -2.04
N THR A 162 22.46 -2.95 -2.72
CA THR A 162 22.07 -1.62 -2.25
C THR A 162 20.56 -1.50 -2.46
N ARG A 163 19.77 -2.13 -1.57
CA ARG A 163 18.29 -2.08 -1.60
C ARG A 163 17.76 -0.71 -1.17
N HIS A 164 18.23 0.35 -1.83
CA HIS A 164 17.82 1.73 -1.62
C HIS A 164 17.08 2.26 -2.85
N MET A 165 16.09 1.52 -3.35
CA MET A 165 15.07 2.13 -4.20
C MET A 165 13.74 2.04 -3.49
N GLY A 166 13.31 3.20 -2.98
CA GLY A 166 12.04 3.37 -2.30
C GLY A 166 10.89 2.94 -3.20
N CYS A 167 9.95 2.22 -2.59
CA CYS A 167 8.66 1.76 -3.11
C CYS A 167 8.37 2.10 -4.58
N THR A 168 8.27 1.06 -5.41
CA THR A 168 7.63 1.01 -6.74
C THR A 168 6.12 1.33 -6.69
N GLU A 169 5.66 2.17 -5.75
CA GLU A 169 4.26 2.58 -5.59
C GLU A 169 4.02 3.98 -6.18
N THR A 170 4.83 4.41 -7.16
CA THR A 170 4.79 5.80 -7.62
C THR A 170 3.70 6.07 -8.65
N TYR A 171 3.38 5.16 -9.58
CA TYR A 171 2.53 5.52 -10.72
C TYR A 171 1.18 4.79 -10.84
N LEU A 172 1.09 3.50 -10.52
CA LEU A 172 -0.14 2.70 -10.69
C LEU A 172 -0.82 2.43 -9.34
N GLU A 173 -1.77 3.28 -8.94
CA GLU A 173 -2.59 3.11 -7.71
C GLU A 173 -3.82 2.18 -7.90
N ASP A 174 -4.06 1.74 -9.13
CA ASP A 174 -5.15 0.83 -9.47
C ASP A 174 -4.61 -0.60 -9.57
N GLU A 175 -5.10 -1.48 -8.69
CA GLU A 175 -4.64 -2.87 -8.59
C GLU A 175 -4.88 -3.65 -9.89
N ASP A 176 -6.01 -3.41 -10.57
CA ASP A 176 -6.31 -4.10 -11.83
C ASP A 176 -5.32 -3.71 -12.93
N GLN A 177 -4.94 -2.42 -13.00
CA GLN A 177 -3.90 -1.93 -13.90
C GLN A 177 -2.53 -2.53 -13.59
N LEU A 178 -2.17 -2.61 -12.31
CA LEU A 178 -0.91 -3.19 -11.86
C LEU A 178 -0.85 -4.69 -12.19
N ASP A 179 -1.92 -5.44 -11.95
CA ASP A 179 -2.02 -6.86 -12.26
C ASP A 179 -1.84 -7.14 -13.76
N VAL A 180 -2.45 -6.31 -14.61
CA VAL A 180 -2.29 -6.42 -16.07
C VAL A 180 -0.83 -6.18 -16.48
N LEU A 181 -0.18 -5.16 -15.92
CA LEU A 181 1.23 -4.87 -16.20
C LEU A 181 2.14 -6.00 -15.74
N VAL A 182 2.01 -6.42 -14.48
CA VAL A 182 2.85 -7.46 -13.89
C VAL A 182 2.72 -8.76 -14.66
N ARG A 183 1.49 -9.17 -15.03
CA ARG A 183 1.27 -10.38 -15.84
C ARG A 183 2.00 -10.30 -17.18
N TYR A 184 1.97 -9.16 -17.86
CA TYR A 184 2.70 -8.97 -19.11
C TYR A 184 4.23 -9.03 -18.90
N LEU A 185 4.77 -8.36 -17.88
CA LEU A 185 6.20 -8.38 -17.58
C LEU A 185 6.70 -9.76 -17.16
N GLN A 186 5.83 -10.59 -16.57
CA GLN A 186 6.15 -11.99 -16.30
C GLN A 186 6.31 -12.82 -17.59
N GLU A 187 5.68 -12.46 -18.71
CA GLU A 187 5.92 -13.10 -20.01
C GLU A 187 7.28 -12.69 -20.59
N ILE A 188 7.72 -11.44 -20.36
CA ILE A 188 9.07 -11.01 -20.70
C ILE A 188 10.10 -11.75 -19.84
N TYR A 189 9.84 -11.93 -18.55
CA TYR A 189 10.69 -12.68 -17.64
C TYR A 189 10.98 -14.11 -18.12
N LYS A 190 10.00 -14.77 -18.76
CA LYS A 190 10.19 -16.13 -19.29
C LYS A 190 11.21 -16.20 -20.44
N GLN A 191 11.53 -15.08 -21.07
CA GLN A 191 12.49 -15.00 -22.18
C GLN A 191 13.93 -14.80 -21.69
N ILE A 192 14.14 -14.57 -20.39
CA ILE A 192 15.47 -14.36 -19.80
C ILE A 192 16.33 -15.63 -19.94
N ASP A 193 17.58 -15.46 -20.36
CA ASP A 193 18.54 -16.55 -20.48
C ASP A 193 19.00 -17.13 -19.12
N GLN A 194 19.58 -18.33 -19.12
CA GLN A 194 20.03 -18.99 -17.88
C GLN A 194 21.13 -18.20 -17.16
N ARG A 195 21.96 -17.45 -17.89
CA ARG A 195 23.04 -16.65 -17.33
C ARG A 195 22.48 -15.51 -16.47
N MET A 196 21.50 -14.79 -17.00
CA MET A 196 20.86 -13.68 -16.33
C MET A 196 19.96 -14.17 -15.20
N LEU A 197 19.23 -15.29 -15.38
CA LEU A 197 18.50 -15.96 -14.29
C LEU A 197 19.40 -16.30 -13.09
N THR A 198 20.63 -16.74 -13.34
CA THR A 198 21.62 -17.03 -12.29
C THR A 198 22.07 -15.76 -11.58
N ARG A 199 22.32 -14.67 -12.33
CA ARG A 199 22.71 -13.36 -11.77
C ARG A 199 21.63 -12.78 -10.86
N ILE A 200 20.35 -12.92 -11.21
CA ILE A 200 19.21 -12.45 -10.39
C ILE A 200 18.77 -13.46 -9.33
N LYS A 201 19.55 -14.53 -9.09
CA LYS A 201 19.25 -15.59 -8.11
C LYS A 201 17.87 -16.25 -8.31
N LYS A 202 17.35 -16.24 -9.55
CA LYS A 202 15.99 -16.69 -9.89
C LYS A 202 14.88 -16.00 -9.08
N ASP A 203 15.14 -14.81 -8.56
CA ASP A 203 14.16 -14.02 -7.82
C ASP A 203 13.20 -13.30 -8.78
N LYS A 204 12.21 -14.06 -9.26
CA LYS A 204 11.21 -13.57 -10.23
C LYS A 204 10.44 -12.36 -9.72
N VAL A 205 10.00 -12.41 -8.46
CA VAL A 205 9.09 -11.39 -7.91
C VAL A 205 9.80 -10.06 -7.80
N ASN A 206 10.96 -10.03 -7.14
CA ASN A 206 11.67 -8.77 -6.94
C ASN A 206 12.25 -8.25 -8.26
N PHE A 207 12.70 -9.11 -9.17
CA PHE A 207 13.16 -8.65 -10.48
C PHE A 207 12.06 -7.95 -11.29
N VAL A 208 10.83 -8.50 -11.28
CA VAL A 208 9.71 -7.84 -11.97
C VAL A 208 9.37 -6.50 -11.33
N LEU A 209 9.28 -6.43 -10.00
CA LEU A 209 8.83 -5.24 -9.28
C LEU A 209 9.90 -4.14 -9.17
N GLU A 210 11.17 -4.51 -9.00
CA GLU A 210 12.26 -3.55 -8.77
C GLU A 210 13.01 -3.16 -10.05
N VAL A 211 12.89 -3.95 -11.13
CA VAL A 211 13.59 -3.67 -12.40
C VAL A 211 12.60 -3.47 -13.55
N LEU A 212 11.81 -4.49 -13.89
CA LEU A 212 11.00 -4.45 -15.11
C LEU A 212 9.88 -3.42 -15.05
N VAL A 213 9.21 -3.26 -13.89
CA VAL A 213 8.13 -2.27 -13.73
C VAL A 213 8.65 -0.83 -13.89
N PRO A 214 9.67 -0.36 -13.15
CA PRO A 214 10.25 0.96 -13.35
C PRO A 214 10.73 1.19 -14.79
N GLU A 215 11.47 0.25 -15.35
CA GLU A 215 12.02 0.35 -16.72
C GLU A 215 10.91 0.47 -17.78
N ALA A 216 9.83 -0.30 -17.63
CA ALA A 216 8.68 -0.23 -18.53
C ALA A 216 7.98 1.12 -18.45
N ILE A 217 7.77 1.64 -17.24
CA ILE A 217 7.09 2.93 -17.01
C ILE A 217 7.95 4.08 -17.56
N ILE A 218 9.23 4.14 -17.19
CA ILE A 218 10.15 5.20 -17.62
C ILE A 218 10.31 5.22 -19.13
N CYS A 219 10.55 4.06 -19.76
CA CYS A 219 10.65 3.96 -21.22
C CYS A 219 9.37 4.45 -21.90
N SER A 220 8.21 4.11 -21.34
CA SER A 220 6.91 4.52 -21.88
C SER A 220 6.64 6.01 -21.68
N MET A 221 7.03 6.59 -20.55
CA MET A 221 6.94 8.03 -20.29
C MET A 221 7.82 8.80 -21.27
N SER A 222 9.06 8.37 -21.47
CA SER A 222 9.97 8.95 -22.47
C SER A 222 9.34 8.94 -23.87
N ALA A 223 8.77 7.81 -24.29
CA ALA A 223 8.16 7.68 -25.61
C ALA A 223 6.84 8.47 -25.78
N LEU A 224 5.96 8.47 -24.77
CA LEU A 224 4.65 9.10 -24.84
C LEU A 224 4.71 10.62 -24.67
N GLU A 225 5.66 11.11 -23.88
CA GLU A 225 5.81 12.54 -23.59
C GLU A 225 6.93 13.20 -24.38
N GLY A 226 7.73 12.44 -25.13
CA GLY A 226 8.86 12.95 -25.90
C GLY A 226 10.02 13.44 -25.02
N LEU A 227 10.14 12.89 -23.81
CA LEU A 227 11.21 13.22 -22.86
C LEU A 227 12.46 12.39 -23.14
N ASP A 228 13.64 12.92 -22.80
CA ASP A 228 14.83 12.07 -22.69
C ASP A 228 14.62 11.03 -21.59
N TYR A 229 15.34 9.90 -21.68
CA TYR A 229 15.24 8.84 -20.68
C TYR A 229 15.55 9.37 -19.27
N LYS A 230 16.55 10.24 -19.10
CA LYS A 230 16.91 10.79 -17.79
C LYS A 230 15.83 11.70 -17.22
N ASP A 231 15.18 12.48 -18.07
CA ASP A 231 14.08 13.35 -17.66
C ASP A 231 12.83 12.53 -17.28
N ALA A 232 12.57 11.44 -18.02
CA ALA A 232 11.51 10.49 -17.68
C ALA A 232 11.80 9.76 -16.36
N GLU A 233 13.05 9.38 -16.11
CA GLU A 233 13.49 8.75 -14.85
C GLU A 233 13.34 9.71 -13.67
N ALA A 234 13.79 10.97 -13.81
CA ALA A 234 13.60 11.99 -12.78
C ALA A 234 12.11 12.22 -12.48
N LYS A 235 11.27 12.30 -13.52
CA LYS A 235 9.81 12.43 -13.35
C LYS A 235 9.18 11.20 -12.69
N TYR A 236 9.69 9.99 -12.97
CA TYR A 236 9.23 8.78 -12.30
C TYR A 236 9.56 8.78 -10.80
N LEU A 237 10.76 9.26 -10.44
CA LEU A 237 11.21 9.39 -9.05
C LEU A 237 10.45 10.48 -8.28
N ASP A 238 10.13 11.60 -8.92
CA ASP A 238 9.29 12.66 -8.34
C ASP A 238 7.84 12.20 -8.08
N GLY A 239 7.38 11.21 -8.85
CA GLY A 239 6.02 10.68 -8.78
C GLY A 239 4.96 11.63 -9.36
N PRO A 240 3.68 11.23 -9.32
CA PRO A 240 2.57 12.05 -9.78
C PRO A 240 2.40 13.29 -8.88
N PRO A 241 2.01 14.44 -9.44
CA PRO A 241 1.86 15.67 -8.67
C PRO A 241 0.74 15.53 -7.61
N VAL A 242 1.12 15.68 -6.35
CA VAL A 242 0.21 15.67 -5.20
C VAL A 242 -0.47 17.03 -5.07
N HIS A 243 -1.79 17.06 -4.87
CA HIS A 243 -2.50 18.33 -4.72
C HIS A 243 -2.20 19.00 -3.38
N TYR A 244 -2.24 20.34 -3.33
CA TYR A 244 -1.99 21.11 -2.10
C TYR A 244 -2.82 20.63 -0.90
N ARG A 245 -4.07 20.18 -1.13
CA ARG A 245 -4.94 19.64 -0.07
C ARG A 245 -4.49 18.26 0.44
N GLU A 246 -3.97 17.41 -0.43
CA GLU A 246 -3.43 16.10 -0.04
C GLU A 246 -2.14 16.28 0.75
N LYS A 247 -1.29 17.21 0.29
CA LYS A 247 -0.07 17.61 0.99
C LYS A 247 -0.37 18.22 2.36
N GLU A 248 -1.32 19.15 2.46
CA GLU A 248 -1.76 19.74 3.75
C GLU A 248 -2.41 18.73 4.71
N LEU A 249 -2.98 17.64 4.19
CA LEU A 249 -3.54 16.55 5.01
C LEU A 249 -2.45 15.62 5.54
N PHE A 250 -1.33 15.50 4.82
CA PHE A 250 -0.20 14.65 5.20
C PHE A 250 0.81 15.39 6.09
N ASP A 251 1.04 16.68 5.83
CA ASP A 251 1.96 17.55 6.58
C ASP A 251 1.37 18.04 7.93
N LYS A 252 0.19 17.54 8.33
CA LYS A 252 -0.46 17.81 9.62
C LYS A 252 -0.31 16.65 10.58
#